data_AF-A0A371IR50-F1
#
_entry.id   AF-A0A371IR50-F1
#
_cell.length_a   1.000
_cell.length_b   1.000
_cell.length_c   1.000
_cell.angle_alpha   90.00
_cell.angle_beta   90.00
_cell.angle_gamma   90.00
#
_symmetry.space_group_name_H-M   'P 1'
#
loop_
_entity.id
_entity.type
_entity.pdbx_description
1 polymer ?
#
loop_
_entity_poly.entity_id
_entity_poly.type
_entity_poly.pdbx_seq_one_letter_code
_entity_poly.pdbx_strand_id
1 'polypeptide(L)' 'MCLYNYNNKSENEPNLNGEEFNLLSQIYKCLEMNDTNTAKKLTNELMSLQSSEENIQVLKEAINSLNNLQ' A
#
# COMPACT_ATOMS: atom_id res chain seq x y z
N MET A 1 44.43 -4.99 6.89
CA MET A 1 43.79 -3.71 7.28
C MET A 1 42.43 -3.66 6.60
N CYS A 2 41.40 -3.25 7.33
CA CYS A 2 40.03 -3.77 7.26
C CYS A 2 39.28 -3.59 5.93
N LEU A 3 38.63 -4.66 5.47
CA LEU A 3 37.49 -4.64 4.55
C LEU A 3 36.34 -3.92 5.26
N TYR A 4 35.99 -2.71 4.82
CA TYR A 4 34.75 -2.08 5.24
C TYR A 4 33.59 -2.84 4.59
N ASN A 5 33.03 -3.79 5.34
CA ASN A 5 31.71 -4.35 5.08
C ASN A 5 30.71 -3.19 5.16
N TYR A 6 30.34 -2.64 4.01
CA TYR A 6 29.17 -1.77 3.88
C TYR A 6 27.91 -2.64 3.92
N ASN A 7 27.67 -3.28 5.07
CA ASN A 7 26.36 -3.83 5.43
C ASN A 7 25.48 -2.67 5.89
N ASN A 8 25.08 -1.82 4.94
CA ASN A 8 23.86 -1.04 5.08
C ASN A 8 22.83 -1.71 4.19
N LYS A 9 22.40 -2.89 4.63
CA LYS A 9 21.12 -3.43 4.19
C LYS A 9 20.11 -2.42 4.68
N SER A 10 19.51 -1.69 3.76
CA SER A 10 18.55 -0.62 4.02
C SER A 10 17.43 -1.18 4.93
N GLU A 11 17.52 -0.95 6.24
CA GLU A 11 16.52 -1.36 7.24
C GLU A 11 15.28 -0.43 7.24
N ASN A 12 15.02 0.27 6.13
CA ASN A 12 13.92 1.22 6.00
C ASN A 12 13.13 1.08 4.69
N GLU A 13 13.19 -0.07 4.02
CA GLU A 13 12.09 -0.39 3.11
C GLU A 13 10.98 -1.02 3.96
N PRO A 14 9.77 -0.43 4.02
CA PRO A 14 8.63 -1.14 4.56
C PRO A 14 8.55 -2.43 3.74
N ASN A 15 8.86 -3.56 4.39
CA ASN A 15 8.73 -4.88 3.80
C ASN A 15 7.23 -5.08 3.58
N LEU A 16 6.72 -4.55 2.47
CA LEU A 16 5.37 -4.82 2.02
C LEU A 16 5.28 -6.33 1.91
N ASN A 17 4.48 -6.93 2.77
CA ASN A 17 4.25 -8.35 2.76
C ASN A 17 3.73 -8.70 1.36
N GLY A 18 4.05 -9.89 0.81
CA GLY A 18 3.67 -10.23 -0.57
C GLY A 18 2.16 -10.08 -0.86
N GLU A 19 1.35 -10.19 0.19
CA GLU A 19 -0.09 -9.92 0.20
C GLU A 19 -0.44 -8.43 0.02
N GLU A 20 0.25 -7.52 0.71
CA GLU A 20 0.04 -6.06 0.59
C GLU A 20 0.40 -5.57 -0.82
N PHE A 21 1.51 -6.08 -1.38
CA PHE A 21 1.91 -5.77 -2.76
C PHE A 21 0.87 -6.26 -3.77
N ASN A 22 0.32 -7.46 -3.57
CA ASN A 22 -0.71 -8.01 -4.44
C ASN A 22 -2.00 -7.17 -4.37
N LEU A 23 -2.42 -6.77 -3.16
CA LEU A 23 -3.58 -5.90 -2.97
C LEU A 23 -3.38 -4.54 -3.65
N LEU A 24 -2.22 -3.91 -3.48
CA LEU A 24 -1.88 -2.66 -4.18
C LEU A 24 -1.96 -2.81 -5.70
N SER A 25 -1.39 -3.88 -6.26
CA SER A 25 -1.47 -4.15 -7.70
C SER A 25 -2.91 -4.31 -8.19
N GLN A 26 -3.76 -5.00 -7.43
CA GLN A 26 -5.18 -5.16 -7.77
C GLN A 26 -5.95 -3.84 -7.66
N ILE A 27 -5.67 -3.02 -6.64
CA ILE A 27 -6.25 -1.67 -6.51
C ILE A 27 -5.95 -0.85 -7.76
N TYR A 28 -4.69 -0.79 -8.20
CA TYR A 28 -4.32 -0.05 -9.42
C TYR A 28 -5.06 -0.55 -10.67
N LYS A 29 -5.17 -1.87 -10.85
CA LYS A 29 -5.94 -2.45 -11.97
C LYS A 29 -7.42 -2.06 -11.92
N CYS A 30 -8.03 -2.07 -10.73
CA CYS A 30 -9.41 -1.64 -10.57
C CYS A 30 -9.59 -0.15 -10.94
N LEU A 31 -8.63 0.70 -10.59
CA LEU A 31 -8.65 2.11 -10.97
C LEU A 31 -8.52 2.32 -12.48
N GLU A 32 -7.62 1.57 -13.14
CA GLU A 32 -7.49 1.59 -14.61
C GLU A 32 -8.79 1.16 -15.31
N MET A 33 -9.54 0.23 -14.71
CA MET A 33 -10.82 -0.26 -15.22
C MET A 33 -12.02 0.60 -14.81
N ASN A 34 -11.81 1.74 -14.12
CA ASN A 34 -12.85 2.57 -13.49
C ASN A 34 -13.76 1.80 -12.50
N ASP A 35 -13.31 0.66 -11.98
CA ASP A 35 -14.01 -0.09 -10.94
C ASP A 35 -13.66 0.45 -9.56
N THR A 36 -14.24 1.61 -9.25
CA THR A 36 -14.02 2.30 -7.98
C THR A 36 -14.60 1.52 -6.79
N ASN A 37 -15.62 0.68 -7.00
CA ASN A 37 -16.22 -0.12 -5.94
C ASN A 37 -15.30 -1.24 -5.48
N THR A 38 -14.68 -1.97 -6.42
CA THR A 38 -13.71 -3.02 -6.09
C THR A 38 -12.42 -2.41 -5.55
N ALA A 39 -11.96 -1.28 -6.09
CA ALA A 39 -10.82 -0.55 -5.53
C ALA A 39 -11.04 -0.19 -4.06
N LYS A 40 -12.21 0.35 -3.68
CA LYS A 40 -12.55 0.68 -2.28
C LYS A 40 -12.52 -0.56 -1.38
N LYS A 41 -13.02 -1.71 -1.84
CA LYS A 41 -13.00 -2.96 -1.06
C LYS A 41 -11.57 -3.42 -0.80
N LEU A 42 -10.74 -3.46 -1.83
CA LEU A 42 -9.34 -3.88 -1.73
C LEU A 42 -8.51 -2.90 -0.87
N THR A 43 -8.79 -1.60 -0.93
CA THR A 43 -8.12 -0.61 -0.07
C THR A 43 -8.49 -0.80 1.41
N ASN A 44 -9.75 -1.16 1.73
CA ASN A 44 -10.14 -1.49 3.10
C ASN A 44 -9.48 -2.80 3.60
N GLU A 45 -9.31 -3.77 2.71
CA GLU A 45 -8.60 -5.01 3.00
C GLU A 45 -7.12 -4.72 3.28
N LEU A 46 -6.48 -3.88 2.45
CA LEU A 46 -5.11 -3.42 2.66
C LEU A 46 -4.95 -2.66 3.99
N MET A 47 -5.90 -1.79 4.33
CA MET A 47 -5.92 -1.10 5.63
C MET A 47 -5.97 -2.06 6.81
N SER A 48 -6.65 -3.21 6.67
CA SER A 48 -6.78 -4.20 7.75
C SER A 48 -5.46 -4.96 7.99
N LEU A 49 -4.54 -4.94 7.02
CA LEU A 49 -3.20 -5.53 7.14
C LEU A 49 -2.16 -4.52 7.67
N GLN A 50 -2.44 -3.22 7.55
CA GLN A 50 -1.53 -2.18 8.05
C GLN A 50 -1.51 -2.16 9.58
N SER A 51 -0.31 -2.18 10.14
CA SER A 51 -0.09 -1.94 11.58
C SER A 51 0.27 -0.48 11.90
N SER A 52 0.64 0.31 10.89
CA SER A 52 1.00 1.72 11.03
C SER A 52 -0.24 2.60 10.86
N GLU A 53 -0.52 3.43 11.88
CA GLU A 53 -1.63 4.39 11.86
C GLU A 53 -1.46 5.45 10.75
N GLU A 54 -0.22 5.85 10.45
CA GLU A 54 0.09 6.74 9.34
C GLU A 54 -0.32 6.11 8.00
N ASN A 55 0.02 4.83 7.76
CA ASN A 55 -0.35 4.13 6.54
C ASN A 55 -1.87 3.97 6.43
N ILE A 56 -2.54 3.67 7.53
CA ILE A 56 -4.01 3.59 7.59
C ILE A 56 -4.63 4.95 7.22
N GLN A 57 -4.07 6.06 7.70
CA GLN A 57 -4.59 7.39 7.41
C GLN A 57 -4.44 7.77 5.93
N VAL A 58 -3.29 7.47 5.32
CA VAL A 58 -3.08 7.67 3.87
C VAL A 58 -4.07 6.86 3.05
N LEU A 59 -4.33 5.60 3.42
CA LEU A 59 -5.29 4.75 2.72
C LEU A 59 -6.75 5.24 2.89
N LYS A 60 -7.10 5.77 4.06
CA LYS A 60 -8.41 6.43 4.29
C LYS A 60 -8.59 7.66 3.40
N GLU A 61 -7.55 8.49 3.27
CA GLU A 61 -7.57 9.63 2.36
C GLU A 61 -7.73 9.19 0.91
N ALA A 62 -7.03 8.14 0.48
CA ALA A 62 -7.18 7.57 -0.85
C ALA A 62 -8.62 7.08 -1.12
N ILE A 63 -9.27 6.40 -0.17
CA ILE A 63 -10.69 6.00 -0.28
C ILE A 63 -11.61 7.22 -0.41
N ASN A 64 -11.35 8.29 0.35
CA ASN A 64 -12.14 9.52 0.28
C ASN A 64 -11.98 10.20 -1.08
N SER A 65 -10.78 10.26 -1.62
CA SER A 65 -10.54 10.75 -2.99
C SER A 65 -11.30 9.93 -4.03
N LEU A 66 -11.39 8.60 -3.85
CA LEU A 66 -12.18 7.73 -4.73
C LEU A 66 -13.69 7.95 -4.61
N ASN A 67 -14.20 8.39 -3.47
CA ASN A 67 -15.61 8.74 -3.29
C ASN A 67 -15.97 10.05 -4.01
N ASN A 68 -15.03 10.99 -4.08
CA ASN A 68 -15.23 12.29 -4.73
C ASN A 68 -15.03 12.25 -6.27
N LEU A 69 -14.61 11.10 -6.82
CA LEU A 69 -14.50 10.86 -8.26
C LEU A 69 -15.81 10.37 -8.91
N GLN A 70 -16.88 10.17 -8.12
CA GLN A 70 -18.24 9.87 -8.59
C GLN A 70 -19.07 11.15 -8.74
#